data_AF-A0A526QJK0-F1
#
_entry.id   AF-A0A526QJK0-F1
#
_cell.length_a   1.000
_cell.length_b   1.000
_cell.length_c   1.000
_cell.angle_alpha   90.00
_cell.angle_beta   90.00
_cell.angle_gamma   90.00
#
_symmetry.space_group_name_H-M   'P 1'
#
loop_
_entity.id
_entity.type
_entity.pdbx_description
1 polymer ?
#
loop_
_entity_poly.entity_id
_entity_poly.type
_entity_poly.pdbx_seq_one_letter_code
_entity_poly.pdbx_strand_id
1 'polypeptide(L)'
;DNDVLRVLSLVMAETLEAGSAVIEALGHNLNVDMAAFWQADEAFFELLRDKEVANAMLADIGGKHVADGNVSEKVKTQKKIIRDFLSGENGREKVESWLPRWMKFPAESYTARGGFRTADQWAKVRHLFVSE
;
A
#
# COMPACT_ATOMS: atom_id res chain seq x y z
N ASP A 1 3.62 -22.76 -29.73
CA ASP A 1 2.67 -23.08 -28.65
C ASP A 1 2.96 -22.34 -27.36
N ASN A 2 4.13 -22.50 -26.74
CA ASN A 2 4.46 -21.78 -25.49
C ASN A 2 4.33 -20.25 -25.59
N ASP A 3 4.79 -19.65 -26.69
CA ASP A 3 4.66 -18.19 -26.88
C ASP A 3 3.19 -17.75 -27.00
N VAL A 4 2.34 -18.56 -27.64
CA VAL A 4 0.91 -18.30 -27.76
C VAL A 4 0.23 -18.36 -26.39
N LEU A 5 0.58 -19.34 -25.56
CA LEU A 5 0.06 -19.45 -24.19
C LEU A 5 0.53 -18.32 -23.28
N ARG A 6 1.76 -17.83 -23.47
CA ARG A 6 2.28 -16.66 -22.75
C ARG A 6 1.53 -15.39 -23.12
N VAL A 7 1.26 -15.16 -24.40
CA VAL A 7 0.43 -14.03 -24.86
C VAL A 7 -1.00 -14.15 -24.32
N LEU A 8 -1.61 -15.34 -24.39
CA LEU A 8 -2.94 -15.58 -23.84
C LEU A 8 -3.01 -15.26 -22.34
N SER A 9 -2.02 -15.69 -21.57
CA SER A 9 -1.95 -15.42 -20.12
C SER A 9 -1.87 -13.93 -19.81
N LEU A 10 -1.10 -13.17 -20.60
CA LEU A 10 -1.02 -11.71 -20.48
C LEU A 10 -2.36 -11.05 -20.79
N VAL A 11 -2.99 -11.43 -21.90
CA VAL A 11 -4.31 -10.89 -22.29
C VAL A 11 -5.36 -11.22 -21.23
N MET A 12 -5.37 -12.44 -20.69
CA MET A 12 -6.26 -12.81 -19.59
C MET A 12 -6.02 -11.92 -18.36
N ALA A 13 -4.76 -11.69 -17.98
CA ALA A 13 -4.42 -10.84 -16.85
C ALA A 13 -4.90 -9.39 -17.06
N GLU A 14 -4.77 -8.84 -18.27
CA GLU A 14 -5.24 -7.49 -18.63
C GLU A 14 -6.77 -7.34 -18.54
N THR A 15 -7.53 -8.43 -18.68
CA THR A 15 -9.00 -8.41 -18.51
C THR A 15 -9.45 -8.42 -17.05
N LEU A 16 -8.55 -8.64 -16.09
CA LEU A 16 -8.90 -8.72 -14.67
C LEU A 16 -9.08 -7.32 -14.08
N GLU A 17 -10.20 -7.12 -13.37
CA GLU A 17 -10.51 -5.86 -12.72
C GLU A 17 -9.60 -5.63 -11.50
N ALA A 18 -8.83 -4.53 -11.53
CA ALA A 18 -8.00 -4.11 -10.41
C ALA A 18 -8.84 -3.89 -9.14
N GLY A 19 -8.34 -4.42 -8.02
CA GLY A 19 -9.02 -4.36 -6.73
C GLY A 19 -10.26 -5.24 -6.62
N SER A 20 -10.44 -6.21 -7.52
CA SER A 20 -11.43 -7.29 -7.38
C SER A 20 -10.96 -8.38 -6.42
N ALA A 21 -11.90 -9.18 -5.91
CA ALA A 21 -11.58 -10.28 -4.99
C ALA A 21 -10.68 -11.35 -5.63
N VAL A 22 -10.81 -11.56 -6.95
CA VAL A 22 -9.95 -12.47 -7.72
C VAL A 22 -8.52 -11.95 -7.76
N ILE A 23 -8.32 -10.65 -8.01
CA ILE A 23 -6.98 -10.05 -8.02
C ILE A 23 -6.34 -10.07 -6.63
N GLU A 24 -7.10 -9.78 -5.56
CA GLU A 24 -6.58 -9.89 -4.20
C GLU A 24 -6.15 -11.33 -3.85
N ALA A 25 -6.97 -12.32 -4.24
CA ALA A 25 -6.67 -13.73 -4.04
C ALA A 25 -5.41 -14.17 -4.83
N LEU A 26 -5.29 -13.77 -6.09
CA LEU A 26 -4.13 -14.07 -6.92
C LEU A 26 -2.87 -13.39 -6.40
N GLY A 27 -2.95 -12.10 -6.07
CA GLY A 27 -1.82 -11.34 -5.53
C GLY A 27 -1.28 -11.94 -4.24
N HIS A 28 -2.19 -12.36 -3.35
CA HIS A 28 -1.84 -13.09 -2.13
C HIS A 28 -1.20 -14.45 -2.44
N ASN A 29 -1.82 -15.28 -3.27
CA ASN A 29 -1.34 -16.63 -3.60
C ASN A 29 0.01 -16.63 -4.34
N LEU A 30 0.25 -15.63 -5.17
CA LEU A 30 1.49 -15.48 -5.94
C LEU A 30 2.61 -14.76 -5.17
N ASN A 31 2.36 -14.34 -3.92
CA ASN A 31 3.29 -13.53 -3.12
C ASN A 31 3.79 -12.30 -3.88
N VAL A 32 2.87 -11.56 -4.50
CA VAL A 32 3.21 -10.37 -5.29
C VAL A 32 3.78 -9.29 -4.37
N ASP A 33 5.05 -8.95 -4.57
CA ASP A 33 5.70 -7.84 -3.89
C ASP A 33 5.62 -6.56 -4.75
N MET A 34 4.74 -5.65 -4.34
CA MET A 34 4.57 -4.35 -5.00
C MET A 34 5.63 -3.32 -4.57
N ALA A 35 6.43 -3.59 -3.53
CA ALA A 35 7.47 -2.67 -3.08
C ALA A 35 8.55 -2.45 -4.16
N ALA A 36 8.82 -3.48 -4.97
CA ALA A 36 9.76 -3.40 -6.09
C ALA A 36 9.31 -2.47 -7.23
N PHE A 37 8.01 -2.15 -7.30
CA PHE A 37 7.40 -1.34 -8.37
C PHE A 37 6.83 -0.02 -7.88
N TRP A 38 7.03 0.30 -6.60
CA TRP A 38 6.47 1.47 -5.96
C TRP A 38 7.56 2.43 -5.49
N GLN A 39 7.33 3.72 -5.74
CA GLN A 39 8.09 4.80 -5.15
C GLN A 39 7.14 5.96 -4.87
N ALA A 40 7.22 6.53 -3.68
CA ALA A 40 6.45 7.74 -3.37
C ALA A 40 7.05 8.93 -4.13
N ASP A 41 6.23 9.57 -4.97
CA ASP A 41 6.58 10.76 -5.73
C ASP A 41 5.84 12.00 -5.20
N GLU A 42 6.10 13.16 -5.80
CA GLU A 42 5.45 14.39 -5.34
C GLU A 42 3.93 14.36 -5.56
N ALA A 43 3.45 13.74 -6.64
CA ALA A 43 2.02 13.61 -6.93
C ALA A 43 1.29 12.82 -5.82
N PHE A 44 1.88 11.73 -5.35
CA PHE A 44 1.38 10.97 -4.19
C PHE A 44 1.22 11.88 -2.98
N PHE A 45 2.26 12.67 -2.64
CA PHE A 45 2.19 13.57 -1.50
C PHE A 45 1.21 14.71 -1.70
N GLU A 46 1.03 15.24 -2.90
CA GLU A 46 0.01 16.28 -3.18
C GLU A 46 -1.41 15.75 -2.94
N LEU A 47 -1.68 14.50 -3.35
CA LEU A 47 -2.99 13.87 -3.22
C LEU A 47 -3.32 13.37 -1.80
N LEU A 48 -2.32 13.13 -0.95
CA LEU A 48 -2.51 12.67 0.44
C LEU A 48 -3.14 13.77 1.33
N ARG A 49 -4.46 13.93 1.34
CA ARG A 49 -5.10 15.04 2.10
C ARG A 49 -5.49 14.70 3.52
N ASP A 50 -5.69 13.42 3.80
CA ASP A 50 -6.21 12.97 5.07
C ASP A 50 -5.11 12.91 6.14
N LYS A 51 -5.33 13.62 7.26
CA LYS A 51 -4.37 13.73 8.36
C LYS A 51 -4.24 12.43 9.16
N GLU A 52 -5.31 11.68 9.35
CA GLU A 52 -5.28 10.40 10.05
C GLU A 52 -4.48 9.38 9.26
N VAL A 53 -4.71 9.32 7.94
CA VAL A 53 -3.96 8.45 7.03
C VAL A 53 -2.48 8.84 6.97
N ALA A 54 -2.17 10.13 6.86
CA ALA A 54 -0.78 10.60 6.85
C ALA A 54 -0.05 10.24 8.16
N ASN A 55 -0.73 10.34 9.31
CA ASN A 55 -0.15 9.95 10.59
C ASN A 55 0.06 8.43 10.69
N ALA A 56 -0.87 7.62 10.19
CA ALA A 56 -0.73 6.18 10.14
C ALA A 56 0.42 5.73 9.21
N MET A 57 0.60 6.40 8.06
CA MET A 57 1.76 6.20 7.19
C MET A 57 3.07 6.58 7.89
N LEU A 58 3.07 7.68 8.65
CA LEU A 58 4.22 8.07 9.44
C LEU A 58 4.56 7.02 10.50
N ALA A 59 3.56 6.33 11.07
CA ALA A 59 3.80 5.23 12.01
C ALA A 59 4.45 4.03 11.34
N ASP A 60 4.09 3.72 10.09
CA ASP A 60 4.69 2.62 9.32
C ASP A 60 6.16 2.90 8.98
N ILE A 61 6.50 4.16 8.71
CA ILE A 61 7.82 4.55 8.22
C ILE A 61 8.75 4.95 9.37
N GLY A 62 8.29 5.84 10.25
CA GLY A 62 9.07 6.42 11.34
C GLY A 62 8.82 5.77 12.70
N GLY A 63 7.94 4.77 12.77
CA GLY A 63 7.54 4.12 14.01
C GLY A 63 6.50 4.91 14.80
N LYS A 64 5.84 4.19 15.72
CA LYS A 64 4.72 4.72 16.52
C LYS A 64 5.09 5.96 17.34
N HIS A 65 6.28 5.99 17.94
CA HIS A 65 6.70 7.12 18.77
C HIS A 65 6.77 8.44 17.97
N VAL A 66 7.27 8.38 16.73
CA VAL A 66 7.34 9.56 15.86
C VAL A 66 5.94 9.98 15.42
N ALA A 67 5.06 9.02 15.10
CA ALA A 67 3.67 9.33 14.75
C ALA A 67 2.91 9.99 15.91
N ASP A 68 3.01 9.45 17.12
CA ASP A 68 2.37 9.97 18.33
C ASP A 68 2.84 11.40 18.63
N GLY A 69 4.15 11.67 18.51
CA GLY A 69 4.73 13.01 18.70
C GLY A 69 4.26 14.04 17.66
N ASN A 70 3.76 13.60 16.50
CA ASN A 70 3.35 14.46 15.39
C ASN A 70 1.83 14.39 15.12
N VAL A 71 1.04 13.78 16.00
CA VAL A 71 -0.41 13.62 15.78
C VAL A 71 -1.16 14.95 15.72
N SER A 72 -0.73 15.95 16.48
CA SER A 72 -1.32 17.29 16.51
C SER A 72 -0.85 18.18 15.34
N GLU A 73 0.25 17.83 14.70
CA GLU A 73 0.86 18.61 13.61
C GLU A 73 -0.03 18.72 12.36
N LYS A 74 0.27 19.70 11.51
CA LYS A 74 -0.41 19.84 10.21
C LYS A 74 -0.02 18.67 9.30
N VAL A 75 -0.95 18.25 8.42
CA VAL A 75 -0.68 17.18 7.44
C VAL A 75 0.55 17.47 6.57
N LYS A 76 0.81 18.74 6.24
CA LYS A 76 2.00 19.17 5.51
C LYS A 76 3.29 18.84 6.26
N THR A 77 3.31 19.03 7.58
CA THR A 77 4.45 18.67 8.44
C THR A 77 4.66 17.16 8.44
N GLN A 78 3.60 16.37 8.62
CA GLN A 78 3.67 14.90 8.60
C GLN A 78 4.19 14.37 7.24
N LYS A 79 3.68 14.90 6.11
CA LYS A 79 4.21 14.58 4.77
C LYS A 79 5.68 14.89 4.61
N LYS A 80 6.15 16.02 5.18
CA LYS A 80 7.57 16.37 5.14
C LYS A 80 8.39 15.33 5.90
N ILE A 81 7.96 14.94 7.10
CA ILE A 81 8.66 13.93 7.90
C ILE A 81 8.70 12.59 7.16
N ILE A 82 7.59 12.19 6.52
CA ILE A 82 7.56 10.99 5.67
C ILE A 82 8.60 11.09 4.55
N ARG A 83 8.63 12.20 3.80
CA ARG A 83 9.64 12.41 2.74
C ARG A 83 11.06 12.31 3.30
N ASP A 84 11.33 12.92 4.44
CA ASP A 84 12.65 12.89 5.08
C ASP A 84 13.09 11.45 5.41
N PHE A 85 12.19 10.58 5.86
CA PHE A 85 12.51 9.16 6.09
C PHE A 85 12.76 8.41 4.78
N LEU A 86 12.00 8.70 3.71
CA LEU A 86 12.17 8.03 2.42
C LEU A 86 13.42 8.48 1.67
N SER A 87 13.87 9.72 1.87
CA SER A 87 15.12 10.25 1.31
C SER A 87 16.35 9.98 2.18
N GLY A 88 16.18 9.66 3.47
CA GLY A 88 17.28 9.54 4.43
C GLY A 88 17.87 10.89 4.83
N GLU A 89 17.06 11.96 4.79
CA GLU A 89 17.48 13.33 5.08
C GLU A 89 17.15 13.72 6.54
N ASN A 90 17.69 14.86 6.97
CA ASN A 90 17.40 15.45 8.28
C ASN A 90 17.72 14.51 9.48
N GLY A 91 18.78 13.71 9.34
CA GLY A 91 19.28 12.82 10.39
C GLY A 91 18.43 11.56 10.60
N ARG A 92 17.56 11.21 9.64
CA ARG A 92 16.72 10.03 9.69
C ARG A 92 17.34 8.88 8.91
N GLU A 93 17.19 7.66 9.43
CA GLU A 93 17.57 6.45 8.69
C GLU A 93 16.66 6.30 7.47
N LYS A 94 17.27 6.05 6.32
CA LYS A 94 16.54 5.91 5.06
C LYS A 94 15.71 4.63 5.09
N VAL A 95 14.40 4.77 4.92
CA VAL A 95 13.49 3.64 4.77
C VAL A 95 13.36 3.30 3.29
N GLU A 96 13.83 2.12 2.92
CA GLU A 96 13.71 1.59 1.56
C GLU A 96 12.51 0.65 1.43
N SER A 97 12.00 0.48 0.20
CA SER A 97 10.92 -0.46 -0.13
C SER A 97 9.63 -0.29 0.68
N TRP A 98 9.36 0.91 1.20
CA TRP A 98 8.06 1.20 1.83
C TRP A 98 6.97 1.33 0.77
N LEU A 99 5.84 0.66 0.98
CA LEU A 99 4.62 0.79 0.19
C LEU A 99 3.41 1.14 1.06
N PRO A 100 2.46 1.95 0.57
CA PRO A 100 1.19 2.14 1.25
C PRO A 100 0.44 0.83 1.47
N ARG A 101 -0.23 0.69 2.62
CA ARG A 101 -1.02 -0.51 2.96
C ARG A 101 -2.10 -0.87 1.93
N TRP A 102 -2.64 0.09 1.19
CA TRP A 102 -3.63 -0.17 0.14
C TRP A 102 -3.02 -0.65 -1.18
N MET A 103 -1.69 -0.63 -1.32
CA MET A 103 -0.95 -1.10 -2.51
C MET A 103 -0.31 -2.47 -2.31
N LYS A 104 -0.33 -3.03 -1.09
CA LYS A 104 0.16 -4.39 -0.84
C LYS A 104 -0.90 -5.43 -1.18
N PHE A 105 -0.47 -6.69 -1.32
CA PHE A 105 -1.38 -7.84 -1.40
C PHE A 105 -1.31 -8.67 -0.11
N PRO A 106 -2.43 -8.88 0.60
CA PRO A 106 -3.75 -8.28 0.37
C PRO A 106 -3.80 -6.80 0.77
N ALA A 107 -4.64 -6.01 0.09
CA ALA A 107 -4.77 -4.59 0.36
C ALA A 107 -5.43 -4.33 1.72
N GLU A 108 -4.91 -3.35 2.46
CA GLU A 108 -5.43 -2.96 3.77
C GLU A 108 -5.73 -1.47 3.85
N SER A 109 -6.75 -1.12 4.65
CA SER A 109 -7.05 0.26 4.99
C SER A 109 -6.14 0.77 6.11
N TYR A 110 -5.84 2.07 6.10
CA TYR A 110 -5.19 2.73 7.24
C TYR A 110 -6.16 3.07 8.38
N THR A 111 -7.46 3.17 8.09
CA THR A 111 -8.45 3.63 9.06
C THR A 111 -9.67 2.70 9.10
N ALA A 112 -10.35 2.66 10.25
CA ALA A 112 -11.58 1.89 10.42
C ALA A 112 -12.82 2.55 9.80
N ARG A 113 -12.67 3.72 9.16
CA ARG A 113 -13.79 4.48 8.56
C ARG A 113 -14.44 3.79 7.36
N GLY A 114 -13.80 2.76 6.81
CA GLY A 114 -14.29 2.01 5.66
C GLY A 114 -14.22 2.81 4.35
N GLY A 115 -14.94 2.34 3.33
CA GLY A 115 -15.00 2.99 2.01
C GLY A 115 -13.87 2.62 1.05
N PHE A 116 -12.95 1.75 1.47
CA PHE A 116 -11.90 1.19 0.62
C PHE A 116 -12.32 -0.17 0.07
N ARG A 117 -13.02 -0.14 -1.07
CA ARG A 117 -13.63 -1.31 -1.73
C ARG A 117 -12.69 -2.51 -1.86
N THR A 118 -11.41 -2.29 -2.16
CA THR A 118 -10.46 -3.38 -2.39
C THR A 118 -10.21 -4.23 -1.14
N ALA A 119 -10.06 -3.59 0.04
CA ALA A 119 -9.96 -4.34 1.29
C ALA A 119 -11.24 -5.12 1.59
N ASP A 120 -12.42 -4.58 1.24
CA ASP A 120 -13.69 -5.29 1.36
C ASP A 120 -13.77 -6.51 0.44
N GLN A 121 -13.15 -6.45 -0.75
CA GLN A 121 -13.07 -7.60 -1.66
C GLN A 121 -12.17 -8.70 -1.10
N TRP A 122 -11.01 -8.36 -0.54
CA TRP A 122 -10.15 -9.32 0.14
C TRP A 122 -10.89 -10.03 1.30
N ALA A 123 -11.66 -9.29 2.10
CA ALA A 123 -12.42 -9.87 3.21
C ALA A 123 -13.37 -10.99 2.78
N LYS A 124 -13.87 -10.97 1.54
CA LYS A 124 -14.74 -12.03 0.99
C LYS A 124 -14.00 -13.33 0.70
N VAL A 125 -12.72 -13.27 0.33
CA VAL A 125 -11.94 -14.43 -0.15
C VAL A 125 -10.89 -14.92 0.84
N ARG A 126 -10.52 -14.11 1.85
CA ARG A 126 -9.49 -14.46 2.84
C ARG A 126 -9.70 -15.82 3.51
N HIS A 127 -10.94 -16.24 3.69
CA HIS A 127 -11.29 -17.52 4.33
C HIS A 127 -10.84 -18.74 3.52
N LEU A 128 -10.60 -18.58 2.21
CA LEU A 128 -10.08 -19.64 1.34
C LEU A 128 -8.60 -19.94 1.61
N PHE A 129 -7.91 -19.06 2.34
CA PHE A 129 -6.46 -19.11 2.57
C PHE A 129 -6.07 -19.36 4.04
N VAL A 130 -7.04 -19.47 4.94
CA VAL A 130 -6.78 -19.87 6.33
C VAL A 130 -6.82 -21.40 6.37
N SER A 131 -5.66 -22.05 6.59
CA SER A 131 -5.68 -23.49 6.88
C SER A 131 -6.32 -23.72 8.26
N GLU A 132 -7.11 -24.78 8.39
CA GLU A 132 -7.45 -25.34 9.71
C GLU A 132 -6.18 -25.72 10.50
#